data_AF-A0A7M1R0T5-F1
#
_entry.id   AF-A0A7M1R0T5-F1
#
_cell.length_a   1.000
_cell.length_b   1.000
_cell.length_c   1.000
_cell.angle_alpha   90.00
_cell.angle_beta   90.00
_cell.angle_gamma   90.00
#
_symmetry.space_group_name_H-M   'P 1'
#
loop_
_entity.id
_entity.type
_entity.pdbx_description
1 polymer ?
#
loop_
_entity_poly.entity_id
_entity_poly.type
_entity_poly.pdbx_seq_one_letter_code
_entity_poly.pdbx_strand_id
1 'polypeptide(L)'
;MTIEAFLDREEISRAAKRRGVFRLQVFGSAVRGGFSERSDIDFLVDFLPNREDPFEDYVGLRKDLEEITRRDVDLVVERAVRNPFFKESVLESAEDVYVADI
;
A
#
# COMPACT_ATOMS: atom_id res chain seq x y z
N MET A 1 -7.29 9.67 15.98
CA MET A 1 -6.56 8.39 15.84
C MET A 1 -5.60 8.56 14.69
N THR A 2 -4.30 8.54 14.96
CA THR A 2 -3.26 8.68 13.92
C THR A 2 -2.99 7.31 13.29
N ILE A 3 -2.65 7.28 12.00
CA ILE A 3 -2.34 6.07 11.21
C ILE A 3 -1.40 5.10 11.93
N GLU A 4 -0.45 5.65 12.70
CA GLU A 4 0.59 4.91 13.42
C GLU A 4 0.05 3.82 14.38
N ALA A 5 -1.21 3.89 14.80
CA ALA A 5 -1.77 2.95 15.76
C ALA A 5 -2.21 1.59 15.17
N PHE A 6 -2.27 1.41 13.83
CA PHE A 6 -2.87 0.22 13.20
C PHE A 6 -2.00 -0.49 12.16
N LEU A 7 -0.82 0.03 11.84
CA LEU A 7 0.07 -0.57 10.84
C LEU A 7 1.31 -1.14 11.51
N ASP A 8 1.40 -2.46 11.59
CA ASP A 8 2.65 -3.14 11.96
C ASP A 8 3.66 -2.96 10.82
N ARG A 9 4.44 -1.88 10.90
CA ARG A 9 5.41 -1.50 9.87
C ARG A 9 6.49 -2.56 9.66
N GLU A 10 6.83 -3.35 10.68
CA GLU A 10 7.84 -4.42 10.54
C GLU A 10 7.28 -5.60 9.75
N GLU A 11 6.05 -6.01 10.03
CA GLU A 11 5.39 -7.08 9.29
C GLU A 11 5.10 -6.68 7.84
N ILE A 12 4.65 -5.44 7.62
CA ILE A 12 4.46 -4.86 6.28
C ILE A 12 5.79 -4.84 5.52
N SER A 13 6.87 -4.37 6.15
CA SER A 13 8.20 -4.33 5.52
C SER A 13 8.67 -5.73 5.11
N ARG A 14 8.44 -6.74 5.94
CA ARG A 14 8.77 -8.14 5.60
C ARG A 14 7.91 -8.64 4.42
N ALA A 15 6.62 -8.35 4.39
CA ALA A 15 5.74 -8.72 3.28
C ALA A 15 6.15 -8.02 1.97
N ALA A 16 6.37 -6.71 2.03
CA ALA A 16 6.80 -5.89 0.91
C ALA A 16 8.11 -6.40 0.30
N LYS A 17 9.11 -6.72 1.12
CA LYS A 17 10.37 -7.32 0.68
C LYS A 17 10.16 -8.65 -0.05
N ARG A 18 9.37 -9.57 0.52
CA ARG A 18 9.10 -10.89 -0.09
C ARG A 18 8.43 -10.77 -1.45
N ARG A 19 7.49 -9.83 -1.59
CA ARG A 19 6.71 -9.59 -2.82
C ARG A 19 7.42 -8.66 -3.82
N GLY A 20 8.66 -8.27 -3.55
CA GLY A 20 9.46 -7.44 -4.46
C GLY A 20 8.91 -6.03 -4.65
N VAL A 21 8.34 -5.45 -3.61
CA VAL A 21 7.89 -4.05 -3.61
C VAL A 21 9.11 -3.12 -3.62
N PHE A 22 9.05 -2.08 -4.45
CA PHE A 22 9.99 -0.97 -4.41
C PHE A 22 9.53 0.10 -3.43
N ARG A 23 8.26 0.50 -3.51
CA ARG A 23 7.64 1.51 -2.65
C ARG A 23 6.21 1.12 -2.33
N LEU A 24 5.83 1.28 -1.06
CA LEU A 24 4.45 1.12 -0.59
C LEU A 24 4.07 2.35 0.23
N GLN A 25 2.90 2.89 -0.08
CA GLN A 25 2.37 4.08 0.58
C GLN A 25 0.93 3.83 1.00
N VAL A 26 0.51 4.41 2.12
CA VAL A 26 -0.91 4.46 2.51
C VAL A 26 -1.49 5.81 2.10
N PHE A 27 -2.71 5.83 1.59
CA PHE A 27 -3.38 7.08 1.21
C PHE A 27 -4.86 7.07 1.61
N GLY A 28 -5.61 8.09 1.17
CA GLY A 28 -7.06 8.10 1.30
C GLY A 28 -7.55 8.42 2.72
N SER A 29 -8.64 7.76 3.11
CA SER A 29 -9.35 8.07 4.37
C SER A 29 -8.53 7.75 5.62
N ALA A 30 -7.59 6.82 5.51
CA ALA A 30 -6.61 6.51 6.56
C ALA A 30 -5.76 7.73 6.92
N VAL A 31 -5.36 8.55 5.92
CA VAL A 31 -4.51 9.74 6.11
C VAL A 31 -5.33 11.00 6.37
N ARG A 32 -6.45 11.19 5.67
CA ARG A 32 -7.20 12.46 5.65
C ARG A 32 -8.21 12.64 6.80
N GLY A 33 -8.35 11.64 7.67
CA GLY A 33 -9.38 11.62 8.72
C GLY A 33 -10.76 11.19 8.19
N GLY A 34 -11.60 10.65 9.07
CA GLY A 34 -12.86 9.97 8.68
C GLY A 34 -12.74 8.45 8.56
N PHE A 35 -11.56 7.90 8.84
CA PHE A 35 -11.34 6.46 9.00
C PHE A 35 -12.23 5.89 10.11
N SER A 36 -13.01 4.87 9.78
CA SER A 36 -13.85 4.13 10.72
C SER A 36 -13.37 2.69 10.86
N GLU A 37 -13.86 1.97 11.87
CA GLU A 37 -13.55 0.55 12.03
C GLU A 37 -14.02 -0.34 10.87
N ARG A 38 -14.84 0.17 9.95
CA ARG A 38 -15.34 -0.54 8.77
C ARG A 38 -14.69 -0.08 7.46
N SER A 39 -13.78 0.89 7.54
CA SER A 39 -13.10 1.41 6.36
C SER A 39 -12.02 0.43 5.89
N ASP A 40 -11.93 0.29 4.58
CA ASP A 40 -10.80 -0.29 3.86
C ASP A 40 -9.53 0.56 4.03
N ILE A 41 -8.37 -0.04 3.77
CA ILE A 41 -7.09 0.66 3.72
C ILE A 41 -6.61 0.73 2.27
N ASP A 42 -6.46 1.96 1.78
CA ASP A 42 -5.95 2.25 0.46
C ASP A 42 -4.41 2.27 0.46
N PHE A 43 -3.81 1.38 -0.32
CA PHE A 43 -2.37 1.33 -0.54
C PHE A 43 -2.00 1.63 -1.98
N LEU A 44 -0.97 2.44 -2.16
CA LEU A 44 -0.32 2.67 -3.44
C LEU A 44 0.97 1.87 -3.48
N VAL A 45 1.17 1.07 -4.51
CA VAL A 45 2.34 0.20 -4.66
C VAL A 45 3.06 0.44 -5.97
N ASP A 46 4.39 0.41 -5.89
CA ASP A 46 5.26 0.18 -7.03
C ASP A 46 6.18 -1.01 -6.76
N PHE A 47 6.39 -1.83 -7.79
CA PHE A 47 7.15 -3.08 -7.69
C PHE A 47 8.51 -2.91 -8.35
N LEU A 48 9.50 -3.64 -7.84
CA LEU A 48 10.80 -3.76 -8.50
C LEU A 48 10.61 -4.28 -9.94
N PRO A 49 11.46 -3.87 -10.89
CA PRO A 49 11.41 -4.39 -12.26
C PRO A 49 11.78 -5.88 -12.31
N ASN A 50 11.44 -6.55 -13.41
CA ASN A 50 11.84 -7.93 -13.71
C ASN A 50 11.41 -8.98 -12.67
N ARG A 51 10.26 -8.78 -12.02
CA ARG A 51 9.62 -9.82 -11.20
C ARG A 51 9.25 -11.02 -12.05
N GLU A 52 9.46 -12.23 -11.52
CA GLU A 52 9.16 -13.48 -12.21
C GLU A 52 7.65 -13.66 -12.44
N ASP A 53 6.84 -13.33 -11.44
CA ASP A 53 5.37 -13.34 -11.51
C ASP A 53 4.76 -12.09 -10.86
N PRO A 54 4.63 -10.98 -11.61
CA PRO A 54 4.04 -9.75 -11.10
C PRO A 54 2.59 -9.89 -10.62
N PHE A 55 1.84 -10.87 -11.15
CA PHE A 55 0.44 -11.08 -10.77
C PHE A 55 0.35 -11.75 -9.40
N GLU A 56 1.14 -12.81 -9.17
CA GLU A 56 1.23 -13.47 -7.87
C GLU A 56 1.82 -12.55 -6.81
N ASP A 57 2.82 -11.72 -7.16
CA ASP A 57 3.35 -10.70 -6.24
C ASP A 57 2.26 -9.71 -5.80
N TYR A 58 1.43 -9.24 -6.74
CA TYR A 58 0.33 -8.32 -6.46
C TYR A 58 -0.76 -8.97 -5.59
N VAL A 59 -1.27 -10.13 -6.01
CA VAL A 59 -2.34 -10.84 -5.29
C VAL A 59 -1.85 -11.26 -3.90
N GLY A 60 -0.62 -11.73 -3.82
CA GLY A 60 0.03 -12.12 -2.58
C GLY A 60 0.25 -10.94 -1.65
N LEU A 61 0.72 -9.80 -2.14
CA LEU A 61 0.88 -8.60 -1.31
C LEU A 61 -0.46 -8.14 -0.75
N ARG A 62 -1.52 -8.10 -1.57
CA ARG A 62 -2.86 -7.70 -1.13
C ARG A 62 -3.34 -8.57 0.04
N LYS A 63 -3.21 -9.90 -0.08
CA LYS A 63 -3.56 -10.85 0.98
C LYS A 63 -2.72 -10.66 2.24
N ASP A 64 -1.38 -10.55 2.09
CA ASP A 64 -0.48 -10.32 3.21
C ASP A 64 -0.91 -9.04 3.97
N LEU A 65 -1.24 -7.95 3.27
CA LEU A 65 -1.70 -6.70 3.87
C LEU A 65 -3.06 -6.84 4.58
N GLU A 66 -4.03 -7.55 4.00
CA GLU A 66 -5.33 -7.83 4.63
C GLU A 66 -5.15 -8.60 5.95
N GLU A 67 -4.26 -9.59 5.96
CA GLU A 67 -3.96 -10.41 7.15
C GLU A 67 -3.30 -9.59 8.27
N ILE A 68 -2.33 -8.74 7.92
CA ILE A 68 -1.61 -7.89 8.86
C ILE A 68 -2.54 -6.83 9.46
N THR A 69 -3.30 -6.16 8.60
CA THR A 69 -4.15 -5.03 9.01
C THR A 69 -5.49 -5.46 9.58
N ARG A 70 -5.87 -6.74 9.39
CA ARG A 70 -7.18 -7.32 9.75
C ARG A 70 -8.35 -6.55 9.14
N ARG A 71 -8.14 -6.00 7.93
CA ARG A 71 -9.08 -5.14 7.21
C ARG A 71 -9.01 -5.43 5.72
N ASP A 72 -10.06 -5.05 5.02
CA ASP A 72 -10.06 -5.05 3.56
C ASP A 72 -9.03 -4.03 3.04
N VAL A 73 -8.33 -4.39 1.97
CA VAL A 73 -7.27 -3.59 1.37
C VAL A 73 -7.58 -3.34 -0.09
N ASP A 74 -7.60 -2.06 -0.47
CA ASP A 74 -7.49 -1.66 -1.88
C ASP A 74 -6.02 -1.40 -2.22
N LEU A 75 -5.51 -2.10 -3.24
CA LEU A 75 -4.11 -2.04 -3.63
C LEU A 75 -4.01 -1.47 -5.05
N VAL A 76 -3.55 -0.24 -5.16
CA VAL A 76 -3.43 0.48 -6.42
C VAL A 76 -1.99 0.46 -6.90
N VAL A 77 -1.75 -0.06 -8.11
CA VAL A 77 -0.44 0.03 -8.75
C VAL A 77 -0.24 1.45 -9.29
N GLU A 78 0.74 2.20 -8.78
CA GLU A 78 0.92 3.62 -9.10
C GLU A 78 1.03 3.86 -10.62
N ARG A 79 1.87 3.07 -11.29
CA ARG A 79 2.08 3.17 -12.75
C ARG A 79 0.84 2.84 -13.59
N ALA A 80 -0.16 2.18 -13.01
CA ALA A 80 -1.41 1.86 -13.70
C ALA A 80 -2.44 3.01 -13.63
N VAL A 81 -2.21 4.00 -12.77
CA VAL A 81 -3.10 5.16 -12.63
C VAL A 81 -2.98 6.07 -13.84
N ARG A 82 -4.04 6.11 -14.67
CA ARG A 82 -4.09 6.93 -15.90
C ARG A 82 -4.66 8.33 -15.70
N ASN A 83 -5.50 8.53 -14.69
CA ASN A 83 -6.11 9.83 -14.42
C ASN A 83 -5.10 10.72 -13.68
N PRO A 84 -4.60 11.80 -14.30
CA PRO A 84 -3.55 12.64 -13.70
C PRO A 84 -4.04 13.37 -12.44
N PHE A 85 -5.30 13.81 -12.41
CA PHE A 85 -5.87 14.49 -11.23
C PHE A 85 -6.03 13.55 -10.04
N PHE A 86 -6.42 12.30 -10.30
CA PHE A 86 -6.47 11.29 -9.26
C PHE A 86 -5.06 10.96 -8.76
N LYS A 87 -4.10 10.78 -9.68
CA LYS A 87 -2.70 10.51 -9.33
C LYS A 87 -2.12 11.62 -8.44
N GLU A 88 -2.30 12.88 -8.83
CA GLU A 88 -1.81 14.04 -8.08
C GLU A 88 -2.42 14.11 -6.68
N SER A 89 -3.76 14.01 -6.58
CA SER A 89 -4.45 14.00 -5.28
C SER A 89 -4.01 12.86 -4.38
N VAL A 90 -3.83 11.65 -4.91
CA VAL A 90 -3.35 10.50 -4.12
C VAL A 90 -1.94 10.76 -3.62
N LEU A 91 -1.02 11.14 -4.51
CA LEU A 91 0.39 11.36 -4.19
C LEU A 91 0.62 12.50 -3.18
N GLU A 92 -0.19 13.57 -3.23
CA GLU A 92 -0.10 14.68 -2.27
C GLU A 92 -0.38 14.25 -0.82
N SER A 93 -1.20 13.22 -0.63
CA SER A 93 -1.61 12.74 0.69
C SER A 93 -1.06 11.36 1.05
N ALA A 94 -0.22 10.77 0.19
CA ALA A 94 0.29 9.43 0.42
C ALA A 94 1.47 9.46 1.41
N GLU A 95 1.44 8.61 2.41
CA GLU A 95 2.52 8.45 3.39
C GLU A 95 3.28 7.15 3.15
N ASP A 96 4.60 7.22 3.16
CA ASP A 96 5.44 6.04 2.99
C ASP A 96 5.30 5.07 4.18
N VAL A 97 5.00 3.81 3.87
CA VAL A 97 5.03 2.70 4.85
C VAL A 97 6.21 1.77 4.62
N TYR A 98 6.71 1.70 3.39
CA TYR A 98 7.90 0.95 3.04
C TYR A 98 8.57 1.54 1.79
N VAL A 99 9.90 1.65 1.84
CA VAL A 99 10.76 1.96 0.69
C VAL A 99 11.91 0.96 0.72
N ALA A 100 12.22 0.34 -0.42
CA ALA A 100 13.35 -0.58 -0.52
C ALA A 100 14.67 0.19 -0.48
N ASP A 101 15.63 -0.29 0.32
CA ASP A 101 17.02 0.12 0.23
C ASP A 101 17.65 -0.59 -0.99
N ILE A 102 17.93 0.17 -2.06
CA ILE A 102 18.58 -0.30 -3.30
C ILE A 102 19.99 0.24 -3.44
#